data_AF-I1PBH6-F1
#
_entry.id   AF-I1PBH6-F1
#
_cell.length_a   1.000
_cell.length_b   1.000
_cell.length_c   1.000
_cell.angle_alpha   90.00
_cell.angle_beta   90.00
_cell.angle_gamma   90.00
#
_symmetry.space_group_name_H-M   'P 1'
#
loop_
_entity.id
_entity.type
_entity.pdbx_description
1 polymer ?
#
loop_
_entity_poly.entity_id
_entity_poly.type
_entity_poly.pdbx_seq_one_letter_code
_entity_poly.pdbx_strand_id
1 'polypeptide(L)' 'MAEQVSRALDIPLPRTPKLLETMRYITEYEQEEAHDSVVLDLARLDFELIRSLYLKELKTLSL' A
#
# COMPACT_ATOMS: atom_id res chain seq x y z
N MET A 1 4.59 -6.42 12.97
CA MET A 1 5.87 -5.80 13.39
C MET A 1 7.13 -6.49 12.85
N ALA A 2 7.40 -7.78 13.14
CA ALA A 2 8.67 -8.41 12.73
C ALA A 2 8.93 -8.33 11.20
N GLU A 3 7.87 -8.51 10.40
CA GLU A 3 7.96 -8.40 8.95
C GLU A 3 8.27 -6.98 8.46
N GLN A 4 7.61 -5.97 9.03
CA GLN A 4 7.88 -4.55 8.75
C GLN A 4 9.34 -4.20 9.05
N VAL A 5 9.85 -4.66 10.19
CA VAL A 5 11.25 -4.45 10.59
C VAL A 5 12.19 -5.11 9.59
N SER A 6 11.95 -6.37 9.22
CA SER A 6 12.78 -7.08 8.23
C SER A 6 12.81 -6.33 6.89
N ARG A 7 11.66 -5.90 6.37
CA ARG A 7 11.60 -5.18 5.09
C ARG A 7 12.27 -3.82 5.14
N ALA A 8 12.15 -3.10 6.25
CA ALA A 8 12.80 -1.80 6.43
C ALA A 8 14.33 -1.91 6.53
N LEU A 9 14.85 -3.07 6.95
CA LEU A 9 16.29 -3.37 6.91
C LEU A 9 16.79 -3.63 5.49
N ASP A 10 15.97 -4.24 4.63
CA ASP A 10 16.30 -4.44 3.21
C ASP A 10 16.25 -3.13 2.42
N ILE A 11 15.12 -2.41 2.50
CA ILE A 11 14.92 -1.11 1.85
C ILE A 11 14.31 -0.15 2.88
N PRO A 12 15.02 0.92 3.26
CA PRO A 12 14.48 1.91 4.19
C PRO A 12 13.20 2.55 3.65
N LEU A 13 12.23 2.78 4.54
CA LEU A 13 10.91 3.35 4.20
C LEU A 13 10.96 4.58 3.25
N PRO A 14 11.88 5.55 3.40
CA PRO A 14 11.96 6.69 2.48
C PRO A 14 12.33 6.34 1.03
N ARG A 15 12.89 5.15 0.80
CA ARG A 15 13.32 4.64 -0.51
C ARG A 15 12.37 3.59 -1.09
N THR A 16 11.42 3.09 -0.31
CA THR A 16 10.50 2.05 -0.75
C THR A 16 9.48 2.62 -1.75
N PRO A 17 9.16 1.90 -2.83
CA PRO A 17 8.08 2.30 -3.74
C PRO A 17 6.76 2.48 -2.98
N LYS A 18 6.21 3.68 -3.01
CA LYS A 18 5.02 4.05 -2.21
C LYS A 18 3.86 3.09 -2.43
N LEU A 19 3.55 2.75 -3.68
CA LEU A 19 2.43 1.86 -3.99
C LEU A 19 2.58 0.47 -3.36
N LEU A 20 3.81 -0.09 -3.39
CA LEU A 20 4.11 -1.39 -2.80
C LEU A 20 3.99 -1.34 -1.28
N GLU A 21 4.49 -0.27 -0.66
CA GLU A 21 4.39 -0.12 0.79
C GLU A 21 2.95 0.12 1.24
N THR A 22 2.18 0.97 0.54
CA THR A 22 0.76 1.20 0.82
C THR A 22 -0.04 -0.11 0.76
N MET A 23 0.20 -0.97 -0.24
CA MET A 23 -0.43 -2.29 -0.32
C MET A 23 -0.18 -3.15 0.91
N ARG A 24 1.08 -3.21 1.37
CA ARG A 24 1.47 -4.02 2.52
C ARG A 24 0.87 -3.44 3.79
N TYR A 25 1.01 -2.13 3.97
CA TYR A 25 0.60 -1.45 5.20
C TYR A 25 -0.91 -1.43 5.38
N ILE A 26 -1.73 -1.38 4.32
CA ILE A 26 -3.20 -1.50 4.44
C ILE A 26 -3.58 -2.83 5.12
N THR A 27 -2.96 -3.94 4.70
CA THR A 27 -3.22 -5.27 5.27
C THR A 27 -2.70 -5.39 6.70
N GLU A 28 -1.55 -4.77 6.99
CA GLU A 28 -0.95 -4.79 8.33
C GLU A 28 -1.72 -3.93 9.32
N TYR A 29 -2.14 -2.74 8.90
CA TYR A 29 -2.88 -1.78 9.72
C TYR A 29 -4.24 -2.35 10.14
N GLU A 30 -4.90 -3.13 9.28
CA GLU A 30 -6.12 -3.86 9.63
C GLU A 30 -5.95 -4.80 10.83
N GLN A 31 -4.74 -5.34 11.05
CA GLN A 31 -4.46 -6.26 12.15
C GLN A 31 -4.07 -5.54 13.45
N GLU A 32 -3.88 -4.23 13.43
CA GLU A 32 -3.53 -3.45 14.62
C GLU A 32 -4.77 -3.25 15.50
N GLU A 33 -4.71 -3.57 16.79
CA GLU A 33 -5.88 -3.43 17.69
C GLU A 33 -6.42 -1.99 17.79
N ALA A 34 -5.55 -0.99 17.56
CA ALA A 34 -5.87 0.43 17.67
C ALA A 34 -6.16 1.10 16.32
N HIS A 35 -6.41 0.34 15.25
CA HIS A 35 -6.65 0.93 13.93
C HIS A 35 -7.96 1.72 13.89
N ASP A 36 -7.94 2.83 13.16
CA ASP A 36 -9.12 3.61 12.84
C ASP A 36 -9.78 3.02 11.58
N SER A 37 -11.00 2.50 11.73
CA SER A 37 -11.73 1.86 10.64
C SER A 37 -12.07 2.83 9.49
N VAL A 38 -12.34 4.10 9.80
CA VAL A 38 -12.64 5.12 8.78
C VAL A 38 -11.40 5.41 7.94
N VAL A 39 -10.23 5.49 8.58
CA VAL A 39 -8.96 5.69 7.89
C VAL A 39 -8.62 4.48 7.02
N LEU A 40 -8.83 3.26 7.53
CA LEU A 40 -8.58 2.03 6.78
C LEU A 40 -9.47 1.93 5.54
N ASP A 41 -10.76 2.21 5.67
CA ASP A 41 -11.71 2.18 4.54
C ASP A 41 -11.36 3.24 3.49
N LEU A 42 -11.00 4.45 3.93
CA LEU A 42 -10.56 5.51 3.02
C LEU A 42 -9.28 5.11 2.27
N ALA A 43 -8.29 4.55 2.96
CA ALA A 43 -7.04 4.10 2.36
C ALA A 43 -7.26 2.99 1.32
N ARG A 44 -8.19 2.06 1.58
CA ARG A 44 -8.57 1.00 0.63
C ARG A 44 -9.23 1.56 -0.63
N LEU A 45 -10.16 2.50 -0.47
CA LEU A 45 -10.85 3.13 -1.59
C LEU A 45 -9.88 3.94 -2.46
N ASP A 46 -9.03 4.76 -1.84
CA ASP A 46 -8.02 5.55 -2.54
C ASP A 46 -7.04 4.65 -3.32
N PHE A 47 -6.56 3.57 -2.67
CA PHE A 47 -5.67 2.61 -3.31
C PHE A 47 -6.30 1.96 -4.55
N GLU A 48 -7.56 1.52 -4.49
CA GLU A 48 -8.21 0.89 -5.63
C GLU A 48 -8.46 1.88 -6.79
N LEU A 49 -8.78 3.14 -6.48
CA LEU A 49 -8.90 4.20 -7.49
C LEU A 49 -7.58 4.42 -8.22
N ILE A 50 -6.47 4.59 -7.48
CA ILE A 50 -5.13 4.78 -8.04
C ILE A 50 -4.71 3.54 -8.86
N ARG A 51 -4.93 2.34 -8.33
CA ARG A 51 -4.61 1.09 -9.01
C ARG A 51 -5.38 0.96 -10.33
N SER A 52 -6.66 1.33 -10.35
CA SER A 52 -7.48 1.29 -11.57
C SER A 52 -6.94 2.23 -12.66
N LEU A 53 -6.41 3.39 -12.27
CA LEU A 53 -5.77 4.34 -13.19
C LEU A 53 -4.48 3.76 -13.77
N TYR A 54 -3.59 3.24 -12.91
CA TYR A 54 -2.33 2.62 -13.36
C TYR A 54 -2.56 1.44 -14.29
N LEU A 55 -3.57 0.61 -14.05
CA LEU A 55 -3.91 -0.49 -14.96
C LEU A 55 -4.39 -0.01 -16.33
N LYS A 56 -5.12 1.11 -16.39
CA LYS A 56 -5.51 1.73 -17.67
C LYS A 56 -4.29 2.26 -18.41
N GLU A 57 -3.40 2.98 -17.72
CA GLU A 57 -2.16 3.49 -18.29
C GLU A 57 -1.27 2.36 -18.81
N LEU A 58 -1.10 1.30 -18.01
CA LEU A 58 -0.33 0.12 -18.41
C LEU A 58 -0.93 -0.54 -19.67
N LYS A 59 -2.26 -0.67 -19.74
CA LYS A 59 -2.94 -1.19 -20.91
C LYS A 59 -2.68 -0.32 -22.14
N THR A 60 -2.68 1.00 -21.99
CA THR A 60 -2.37 1.94 -23.08
C THR A 60 -0.91 1.80 -23.54
N LEU A 61 0.04 1.61 -22.64
CA LEU A 61 1.46 1.45 -22.96
C LEU A 61 1.82 0.07 -23.54
N SER A 62 0.98 -0.93 -23.32
CA SER A 62 1.18 -2.31 -23.80
C SER A 62 0.55 -2.57 -25.17
N LEU A 63 -0.09 -1.54 -25.76
CA LEU A 63 -0.69 -1.52 -27.10
C LEU A 63 0.20 -0.73 -28.06
#